data_AF-A0A7Y7D617-F1
#
_entry.id   AF-A0A7Y7D617-F1
#
_cell.length_a   1.000
_cell.length_b   1.000
_cell.length_c   1.000
_cell.angle_alpha   90.00
_cell.angle_beta   90.00
_cell.angle_gamma   90.00
#
_symmetry.space_group_name_H-M   'P 1'
#
loop_
_entity.id
_entity.type
_entity.pdbx_description
1 polymer ?
#
loop_
_entity_poly.entity_id
_entity_poly.type
_entity_poly.pdbx_seq_one_letter_code
_entity_poly.pdbx_strand_id
1 'polypeptide(L)'
;MDLVPLHAETQLILTEAGGDANVTVNLPQLVVDEVGGINNLQAIFAVVGAKNPLQETVLTFNPASGGYEANFILTDLQYDDLTVDITFNEVDSGENIGRCINTWTLSALSQTLNCEIQLRRRAVIGGSLLAVLGINVFNQGSEPVAGAVIKDQNDNILGITGSGTWGTKGYLKTYLKAGDYTITAEDQTNNLMGSEAKTLTPLDIENVLIVLNSPIQRIGTTCATIKADNPSSTGGIYTIDPDGDSYGVEPFDAYCDMTTQGGGWTLFAYHKDGHNQQEVDVVDKNTLGVYGDDRWVAIRDSITTGMMFIDENSLISLISKEKIDQANCTQINSIDTLLSSGFIMLDENSGCSVMGSDYTFISIRYRTVSGASIYQYSSLKFDVWPYLDNSSDSEQDELYYYIK
;
A
#
# COMPACT_ATOMS: atom_id res chain seq x y z
N MET A 1 -36.73 3.07 7.51
CA MET A 1 -35.58 3.70 6.84
C MET A 1 -35.52 5.09 7.42
N ASP A 2 -34.58 5.30 8.34
CA ASP A 2 -34.24 6.62 8.87
C ASP A 2 -32.72 6.61 9.00
N LEU A 3 -32.05 7.30 8.09
CA LEU A 3 -30.61 7.53 8.11
C LEU A 3 -30.42 8.79 8.97
N VAL A 4 -29.80 8.63 10.14
CA VAL A 4 -29.41 9.77 10.99
C VAL A 4 -27.91 9.98 10.79
N PRO A 5 -27.47 11.09 10.18
CA PRO A 5 -26.05 11.37 10.03
C PRO A 5 -25.46 11.73 11.41
N LEU A 6 -24.32 11.11 11.71
CA LEU A 6 -23.51 11.36 12.90
C LEU A 6 -22.55 12.52 12.66
N HIS A 7 -22.42 13.42 13.64
CA HIS A 7 -21.57 14.61 13.57
C HIS A 7 -20.49 14.50 14.66
N ALA A 8 -19.20 14.61 14.31
CA ALA A 8 -18.08 14.66 15.27
C ALA A 8 -17.27 15.94 15.03
N GLU A 9 -17.06 16.77 16.04
CA GLU A 9 -16.29 18.03 15.90
C GLU A 9 -14.97 17.84 16.67
N THR A 10 -13.82 17.90 15.98
CA THR A 10 -12.49 17.81 16.62
C THR A 10 -11.72 19.13 16.47
N GLN A 11 -10.94 19.46 17.49
CA GLN A 11 -9.95 20.54 17.47
C GLN A 11 -8.57 19.93 17.74
N LEU A 12 -7.70 19.97 16.74
CA LEU A 12 -6.35 19.42 16.73
C LEU A 12 -5.32 20.56 16.80
N ILE A 13 -4.19 20.30 17.43
CA ILE A 13 -2.99 21.15 17.37
C ILE A 13 -1.84 20.21 17.02
N LEU A 14 -1.50 20.10 15.73
CA LEU A 14 -0.48 19.20 15.20
C LEU A 14 0.70 19.99 14.65
N THR A 15 1.92 19.47 14.86
CA THR A 15 3.17 19.93 14.24
C THR A 15 3.82 18.77 13.48
N GLU A 16 4.77 19.03 12.58
CA GLU A 16 5.50 18.02 11.76
C GLU A 16 6.20 16.91 12.58
N ALA A 17 6.23 16.98 13.91
CA ALA A 17 6.80 15.96 14.81
C ALA A 17 5.75 15.02 15.44
N GLY A 18 4.50 15.06 14.97
CA GLY A 18 3.35 14.43 15.63
C GLY A 18 2.71 15.37 16.67
N GLY A 19 1.45 15.10 17.03
CA GLY A 19 0.76 15.86 18.06
C GLY A 19 -0.47 15.15 18.63
N ASP A 20 -0.95 15.67 19.76
CA ASP A 20 -2.11 15.12 20.45
C ASP A 20 -3.42 15.61 19.80
N ALA A 21 -4.40 14.71 19.69
CA ALA A 21 -5.73 15.00 19.20
C ALA A 21 -6.77 14.84 20.31
N ASN A 22 -7.55 15.90 20.55
CA ASN A 22 -8.78 15.78 21.33
C ASN A 22 -9.89 15.21 20.44
N VAL A 23 -10.38 14.03 20.80
CA VAL A 23 -11.43 13.34 20.05
C VAL A 23 -12.73 13.39 20.83
N THR A 24 -13.77 13.89 20.18
CA THR A 24 -15.14 13.92 20.69
C THR A 24 -16.01 12.98 19.85
N VAL A 25 -16.56 11.96 20.49
CA VAL A 25 -17.45 10.98 19.86
C VAL A 25 -18.87 11.22 20.33
N ASN A 26 -19.75 11.59 19.41
CA ASN A 26 -21.18 11.70 19.65
C ASN A 26 -21.86 10.36 19.35
N LEU A 27 -22.67 9.87 20.29
CA LEU A 27 -23.40 8.61 20.19
C LEU A 27 -24.91 8.89 20.14
N PRO A 28 -25.64 8.36 19.13
CA PRO A 28 -27.08 8.53 19.07
C PRO A 28 -27.78 7.75 20.20
N GLN A 29 -28.86 8.32 20.74
CA GLN A 29 -29.69 7.67 21.76
C GLN A 29 -30.12 6.24 21.36
N LEU A 30 -30.40 6.02 20.07
CA LEU A 30 -30.84 4.73 19.55
C LEU A 30 -29.87 3.58 19.90
N VAL A 31 -28.55 3.81 19.89
CA VAL A 31 -27.56 2.76 20.21
C VAL A 31 -27.67 2.33 21.68
N VAL A 32 -27.93 3.29 22.55
CA VAL A 32 -28.08 3.08 24.00
C VAL A 32 -29.38 2.37 24.31
N ASP A 33 -30.45 2.69 23.57
CA ASP A 33 -31.75 2.06 23.72
C ASP A 33 -31.70 0.57 23.33
N GLU A 34 -30.90 0.17 22.33
CA GLU A 34 -30.77 -1.22 21.89
C GLU A 34 -30.15 -2.15 22.96
N VAL A 35 -29.29 -1.64 23.84
CA VAL A 35 -28.71 -2.42 24.96
C VAL A 35 -29.47 -2.24 26.28
N GLY A 36 -30.58 -1.51 26.28
CA GLY A 36 -31.39 -1.28 27.47
C GLY A 36 -30.81 -0.24 28.45
N GLY A 37 -29.87 0.60 28.00
CA GLY A 37 -29.34 1.72 28.77
C GLY A 37 -27.81 1.82 28.80
N ILE A 38 -27.30 3.02 29.13
CA ILE A 38 -25.87 3.35 28.98
C ILE A 38 -24.95 2.49 29.87
N ASN A 39 -25.44 2.03 31.01
CA ASN A 39 -24.67 1.17 31.92
C ASN A 39 -24.46 -0.25 31.36
N ASN A 40 -25.23 -0.65 30.35
CA ASN A 40 -25.09 -1.92 29.66
C ASN A 40 -24.37 -1.76 28.30
N LEU A 41 -23.87 -0.57 27.97
CA LEU A 41 -23.12 -0.30 26.76
C LEU A 41 -21.62 -0.22 27.06
N GLN A 42 -20.82 -0.98 26.34
CA GLN A 42 -19.38 -0.75 26.22
C GLN A 42 -19.05 -0.36 24.78
N ALA A 43 -18.42 0.79 24.60
CA ALA A 43 -17.84 1.14 23.30
C ALA A 43 -16.32 1.21 23.39
N ILE A 44 -15.66 0.63 22.38
CA ILE A 44 -14.21 0.60 22.25
C ILE A 44 -13.87 1.30 20.95
N PHE A 45 -13.06 2.35 21.03
CA PHE A 45 -12.50 3.06 19.89
C PHE A 45 -11.09 2.53 19.64
N ALA A 46 -10.80 2.11 18.41
CA ALA A 46 -9.47 1.73 17.96
C ALA A 46 -9.12 2.51 16.68
N VAL A 47 -7.85 2.85 16.53
CA VAL A 47 -7.34 3.55 15.35
C VAL A 47 -5.94 3.08 15.00
N VAL A 48 -5.65 2.90 13.71
CA VAL A 48 -4.35 2.47 13.20
C VAL A 48 -4.09 3.05 11.80
N GLY A 49 -2.83 3.35 11.48
CA GLY A 49 -2.36 3.76 10.16
C GLY A 49 -0.90 3.37 9.95
N ALA A 50 -0.30 3.73 8.81
CA ALA A 50 1.11 3.39 8.57
C ALA A 50 2.05 4.20 9.48
N LYS A 51 1.85 5.52 9.57
CA LYS A 51 2.63 6.41 10.43
C LYS A 51 2.08 6.48 11.87
N ASN A 52 0.94 5.85 12.12
CA ASN A 52 0.19 5.96 13.36
C ASN A 52 -0.05 4.58 13.98
N PRO A 53 0.73 4.17 15.00
CA PRO A 53 0.56 2.86 15.62
C PRO A 53 -0.81 2.73 16.28
N LEU A 54 -1.24 1.47 16.47
CA LEU A 54 -2.53 1.15 17.06
C LEU A 54 -2.74 1.83 18.42
N GLN A 55 -3.79 2.65 18.51
CA GLN A 55 -4.27 3.25 19.76
C GLN A 55 -5.71 2.81 20.02
N GLU A 56 -5.99 2.41 21.25
CA GLU A 56 -7.32 1.96 21.67
C GLU A 56 -7.76 2.66 22.97
N THR A 57 -9.03 3.00 23.06
CA THR A 57 -9.63 3.61 24.25
C THR A 57 -11.05 3.11 24.47
N VAL A 58 -11.36 2.72 25.72
CA VAL A 58 -12.74 2.45 26.14
C VAL A 58 -13.45 3.78 26.37
N LEU A 59 -14.53 4.03 25.63
CA LEU A 59 -15.24 5.29 25.66
C LEU A 59 -16.11 5.40 26.92
N THR A 60 -16.00 6.53 27.61
CA THR A 60 -16.89 6.88 28.73
C THR A 60 -17.85 7.96 28.27
N PHE A 61 -19.13 7.60 28.14
CA PHE A 61 -20.18 8.47 27.63
C PHE A 61 -20.87 9.26 28.74
N ASN A 62 -21.05 10.56 28.50
CA ASN A 62 -21.84 11.46 29.32
C ASN A 62 -23.08 11.96 28.54
N PRO A 63 -24.20 12.26 29.21
CA PRO A 63 -25.40 12.77 28.54
C PRO A 63 -25.13 14.11 27.82
N ALA A 64 -25.61 14.25 26.58
CA ALA A 64 -25.47 15.45 25.75
C ALA A 64 -26.77 15.75 24.98
N SER A 65 -26.83 16.90 24.29
CA SER A 65 -28.02 17.27 23.51
C SER A 65 -28.18 16.35 22.29
N GLY A 66 -29.13 15.41 22.36
CA GLY A 66 -29.44 14.48 21.26
C GLY A 66 -28.86 13.08 21.42
N GLY A 67 -28.24 12.77 22.56
CA GLY A 67 -27.69 11.44 22.84
C GLY A 67 -26.63 11.50 23.93
N TYR A 68 -25.46 10.95 23.64
CA TYR A 68 -24.32 10.90 24.56
C TYR A 68 -23.03 11.35 23.88
N GLU A 69 -22.07 11.82 24.66
CA GLU A 69 -20.77 12.28 24.18
C GLU A 69 -19.64 11.64 25.00
N ALA A 70 -18.57 11.19 24.33
CA ALA A 70 -17.34 10.75 24.96
C ALA A 70 -16.17 11.60 24.47
N ASN A 71 -15.29 11.99 25.38
CA ASN A 71 -14.10 12.78 25.08
C ASN A 71 -12.85 12.02 25.53
N PHE A 72 -11.83 11.96 24.67
CA PHE A 72 -10.54 11.33 24.97
C PHE A 72 -9.43 11.95 24.14
N ILE A 73 -8.19 11.57 24.42
CA ILE A 73 -7.01 12.07 23.73
C ILE A 73 -6.34 10.90 23.02
N LEU A 74 -6.04 11.08 21.74
CA LEU A 74 -5.07 10.28 21.01
C LEU A 74 -3.74 11.01 21.02
N THR A 75 -2.63 10.31 21.20
CA THR A 75 -1.31 10.91 21.35
C THR A 75 -0.44 10.61 20.13
N ASP A 76 0.55 11.48 19.89
CA ASP A 76 1.58 11.26 18.85
C ASP A 76 1.01 10.95 17.45
N LEU A 77 -0.11 11.56 17.09
CA LEU A 77 -0.70 11.38 15.76
C LEU A 77 0.05 12.20 14.72
N GLN A 78 0.26 11.58 13.56
CA GLN A 78 0.85 12.17 12.36
C GLN A 78 -0.20 12.28 11.26
N TYR A 79 -0.03 13.25 10.35
CA TYR A 79 -0.86 13.37 9.15
C TYR A 79 -0.70 12.13 8.28
N ASP A 80 -1.80 11.39 8.10
CA ASP A 80 -1.88 10.12 7.37
C ASP A 80 -3.35 9.67 7.29
N ASP A 81 -3.62 8.65 6.48
CA ASP A 81 -4.86 7.89 6.51
C ASP A 81 -4.90 6.93 7.71
N LEU A 82 -5.99 7.00 8.46
CA LEU A 82 -6.26 6.16 9.61
C LEU A 82 -7.46 5.26 9.35
N THR A 83 -7.34 3.98 9.68
CA THR A 83 -8.51 3.12 9.84
C THR A 83 -9.04 3.29 11.26
N VAL A 84 -10.28 3.75 11.38
CA VAL A 84 -10.99 3.91 12.65
C VAL A 84 -12.01 2.79 12.79
N ASP A 85 -12.05 2.17 13.96
CA ASP A 85 -13.01 1.13 14.33
C ASP A 85 -13.62 1.45 15.70
N ILE A 86 -14.94 1.67 15.73
CA ILE A 86 -15.70 1.80 16.96
C ILE A 86 -16.61 0.59 17.12
N THR A 87 -16.32 -0.22 18.12
CA THR A 87 -17.07 -1.44 18.43
C THR A 87 -18.01 -1.20 19.60
N PHE A 88 -19.29 -1.56 19.45
CA PHE A 88 -20.32 -1.45 20.48
C PHE A 88 -20.73 -2.85 20.98
N ASN A 89 -20.55 -3.09 22.28
CA ASN A 89 -20.88 -4.36 22.92
C ASN A 89 -21.88 -4.16 24.06
N GLU A 90 -22.75 -5.15 24.23
CA GLU A 90 -23.64 -5.27 25.38
C GLU A 90 -22.85 -5.90 26.56
N VAL A 91 -22.85 -5.27 27.73
CA VAL A 91 -21.99 -5.68 28.86
C VAL A 91 -22.43 -6.99 29.51
N ASP A 92 -23.73 -7.21 29.63
CA ASP A 92 -24.29 -8.39 30.29
C ASP A 92 -24.14 -9.68 29.48
N SER A 93 -24.34 -9.61 28.15
CA SER A 93 -24.28 -10.74 27.23
C SER A 93 -22.90 -10.90 26.58
N GLY A 94 -22.12 -9.81 26.52
CA GLY A 94 -20.88 -9.74 25.74
C GLY A 94 -21.13 -9.72 24.22
N GLU A 95 -22.38 -9.55 23.77
CA GLU A 95 -22.72 -9.52 22.35
C GLU A 95 -22.28 -8.21 21.70
N ASN A 96 -21.72 -8.31 20.49
CA ASN A 96 -21.49 -7.13 19.66
C ASN A 96 -22.80 -6.70 19.00
N ILE A 97 -23.27 -5.49 19.35
CA ILE A 97 -24.53 -4.93 18.85
C ILE A 97 -24.33 -3.97 17.67
N GLY A 98 -23.09 -3.63 17.34
CA GLY A 98 -22.78 -2.82 16.17
C GLY A 98 -21.31 -2.47 16.08
N ARG A 99 -20.94 -1.98 14.90
CA ARG A 99 -19.62 -1.42 14.63
C ARG A 99 -19.75 -0.24 13.68
N CYS A 100 -18.81 0.68 13.80
CA CYS A 100 -18.56 1.76 12.86
C CYS A 100 -17.11 1.57 12.41
N ILE A 101 -16.87 1.40 11.10
CA ILE A 101 -15.53 1.29 10.54
C ILE A 101 -15.44 2.28 9.39
N ASN A 102 -14.40 3.09 9.36
CA ASN A 102 -14.14 4.06 8.30
C ASN A 102 -12.66 4.36 8.14
N THR A 103 -12.30 4.85 6.96
CA THR A 103 -11.02 5.51 6.73
C THR A 103 -11.15 7.00 7.06
N TRP A 104 -10.18 7.55 7.79
CA TRP A 104 -10.10 8.94 8.20
C TRP A 104 -8.75 9.54 7.78
N THR A 105 -8.77 10.40 6.77
CA THR A 105 -7.60 11.15 6.30
C THR A 105 -7.30 12.35 7.19
N LEU A 106 -6.26 12.25 8.02
CA LEU A 106 -5.76 13.38 8.81
C LEU A 106 -4.94 14.31 7.91
N SER A 107 -5.53 15.44 7.54
CA SER A 107 -4.92 16.43 6.64
C SER A 107 -5.09 17.88 7.11
N ALA A 108 -5.81 18.10 8.21
CA ALA A 108 -6.05 19.41 8.77
C ALA A 108 -6.11 19.38 10.29
N LEU A 109 -5.96 20.54 10.92
CA LEU A 109 -6.02 20.72 12.37
C LEU A 109 -7.45 20.63 12.95
N SER A 110 -8.48 20.50 12.14
CA SER A 110 -9.85 20.31 12.62
C SER A 110 -10.64 19.66 11.50
N GLN A 111 -11.29 18.55 11.81
CA GLN A 111 -11.97 17.68 10.85
C GLN A 111 -13.17 17.02 11.49
N THR A 112 -14.01 16.42 10.65
CA THR A 112 -15.18 15.67 11.08
C THR A 112 -15.24 14.37 10.29
N LEU A 113 -15.34 13.25 11.00
CA LEU A 113 -15.60 11.94 10.40
C LEU A 113 -17.06 11.55 10.67
N ASN A 114 -17.82 11.31 9.61
CA ASN A 114 -19.17 10.77 9.73
C ASN A 114 -19.09 9.25 9.64
N CYS A 115 -19.44 8.55 10.72
CA CYS A 115 -19.39 7.10 10.75
C CYS A 115 -20.78 6.48 10.74
N GLU A 116 -21.06 5.66 9.73
CA GLU A 116 -22.31 4.93 9.64
C GLU A 116 -22.29 3.71 10.59
N ILE A 117 -23.17 3.71 11.59
CA ILE A 117 -23.30 2.60 12.53
C ILE A 117 -24.26 1.56 11.96
N GLN A 118 -23.78 0.34 11.76
CA GLN A 118 -24.64 -0.80 11.45
C GLN A 118 -25.05 -1.51 12.75
N LEU A 119 -26.26 -1.20 13.24
CA LEU A 119 -26.82 -1.85 14.42
C LEU A 119 -27.33 -3.26 14.10
N ARG A 120 -26.94 -4.21 14.96
CA ARG A 120 -27.31 -5.62 14.90
C ARG A 120 -28.42 -5.87 15.91
N ARG A 121 -29.67 -5.76 15.46
CA ARG A 121 -30.84 -6.09 16.29
C ARG A 121 -30.90 -7.60 16.53
N ARG A 122 -31.26 -8.01 17.76
CA ARG A 122 -31.52 -9.42 18.09
C ARG A 122 -32.58 -9.99 17.14
N ALA A 123 -32.12 -10.91 16.31
CA ALA A 123 -32.84 -11.74 15.34
C ALA A 123 -33.42 -11.03 14.09
N VAL A 124 -32.93 -11.50 12.94
CA VAL A 124 -33.41 -11.29 11.56
C VAL A 124 -32.95 -9.97 10.90
N ILE A 125 -31.69 -9.94 10.50
CA ILE A 125 -31.29 -9.18 9.30
C ILE A 125 -31.92 -9.91 8.10
N GLY A 126 -33.06 -9.42 7.62
CA GLY A 126 -33.59 -9.71 6.27
C GLY A 126 -33.43 -11.14 5.73
N GLY A 127 -33.80 -12.16 6.51
CA GLY A 127 -33.88 -13.55 6.03
C GLY A 127 -32.56 -14.30 5.80
N SER A 128 -31.40 -13.81 6.27
CA SER A 128 -30.12 -14.52 6.17
C SER A 128 -29.57 -14.89 7.54
N LEU A 129 -29.21 -16.16 7.74
CA LEU A 129 -28.49 -16.62 8.94
C LEU A 129 -26.99 -16.36 8.74
N LEU A 130 -26.36 -15.64 9.67
CA LEU A 130 -24.93 -15.29 9.60
C LEU A 130 -24.05 -16.44 10.12
N ALA A 131 -22.84 -16.53 9.58
CA ALA A 131 -21.72 -17.31 10.12
C ALA A 131 -20.89 -16.46 11.08
N VAL A 132 -20.14 -17.10 11.97
CA VAL A 132 -19.13 -16.51 12.84
C VAL A 132 -17.75 -16.93 12.34
N LEU A 133 -16.86 -15.97 12.12
CA LEU A 133 -15.47 -16.22 11.74
C LEU A 133 -14.53 -15.61 12.77
N GLY A 134 -13.67 -16.43 13.36
CA GLY A 134 -12.53 -16.01 14.17
C GLY A 134 -11.26 -15.95 13.33
N ILE A 135 -10.55 -14.83 13.37
CA ILE A 135 -9.37 -14.56 12.54
C ILE A 135 -8.19 -14.34 13.46
N ASN A 136 -7.12 -15.12 13.31
CA ASN A 136 -5.89 -14.97 14.06
C ASN A 136 -4.76 -14.56 13.12
N VAL A 137 -4.05 -13.48 13.43
CA VAL A 137 -2.99 -12.93 12.58
C VAL A 137 -1.65 -13.01 13.31
N PHE A 138 -0.66 -13.57 12.62
CA PHE A 138 0.71 -13.75 13.13
C PHE A 138 1.74 -13.19 12.15
N ASN A 139 2.87 -12.71 12.68
CA ASN A 139 4.04 -12.41 11.87
C ASN A 139 4.81 -13.70 11.55
N GLN A 140 5.86 -13.62 10.71
CA GLN A 140 6.71 -14.78 10.40
C GLN A 140 7.40 -15.40 11.64
N GLY A 141 7.56 -14.62 12.71
CA GLY A 141 8.07 -15.07 14.01
C GLY A 141 7.05 -15.83 14.87
N SER A 142 5.83 -16.08 14.36
CA SER A 142 4.71 -16.68 15.09
C SER A 142 4.22 -15.85 16.29
N GLU A 143 4.46 -14.54 16.28
CA GLU A 143 3.93 -13.63 17.28
C GLU A 143 2.62 -13.02 16.79
N PRO A 144 1.59 -12.93 17.64
CA PRO A 144 0.32 -12.33 17.26
C PRO A 144 0.46 -10.83 16.97
N VAL A 145 -0.12 -10.39 15.86
CA VAL A 145 -0.02 -9.00 15.35
C VAL A 145 -1.27 -8.23 15.70
N ALA A 146 -1.16 -7.31 16.66
CA ALA A 146 -2.22 -6.36 16.98
C ALA A 146 -2.26 -5.24 15.91
N GLY A 147 -3.45 -4.73 15.60
CA GLY A 147 -3.60 -3.60 14.69
C GLY A 147 -3.60 -3.97 13.21
N ALA A 148 -3.62 -5.26 12.89
CA ALA A 148 -3.79 -5.70 11.51
C ALA A 148 -5.20 -5.36 11.04
N VAL A 149 -5.30 -4.65 9.91
CA VAL A 149 -6.56 -4.32 9.27
C VAL A 149 -7.03 -5.53 8.48
N ILE A 150 -8.22 -6.03 8.78
CA ILE A 150 -8.81 -7.19 8.12
C ILE A 150 -9.78 -6.74 7.04
N LYS A 151 -9.65 -7.30 5.84
CA LYS A 151 -10.48 -6.98 4.69
C LYS A 151 -11.06 -8.24 4.03
N ASP A 152 -12.17 -8.08 3.32
CA ASP A 152 -12.73 -9.10 2.43
C ASP A 152 -12.15 -9.01 1.00
N GLN A 153 -12.59 -9.90 0.12
CA GLN A 153 -12.13 -9.97 -1.27
C GLN A 153 -12.48 -8.74 -2.13
N ASN A 154 -13.33 -7.84 -1.64
CA ASN A 154 -13.71 -6.59 -2.31
C ASN A 154 -13.10 -5.37 -1.61
N ASP A 155 -12.08 -5.57 -0.77
CA ASP A 155 -11.40 -4.53 0.01
C ASP A 155 -12.29 -3.88 1.10
N ASN A 156 -13.44 -4.47 1.44
CA ASN A 156 -14.25 -3.97 2.54
C ASN A 156 -13.60 -4.33 3.88
N ILE A 157 -13.40 -3.33 4.74
CA ILE A 157 -12.81 -3.54 6.06
C ILE A 157 -13.80 -4.26 6.98
N LEU A 158 -13.38 -5.40 7.53
CA LEU A 158 -14.14 -6.23 8.46
C LEU A 158 -13.84 -5.91 9.93
N GLY A 159 -12.69 -5.29 10.21
CA GLY A 159 -12.28 -4.84 11.54
C GLY A 159 -10.77 -4.83 11.73
N ILE A 160 -10.33 -4.44 12.92
CA ILE A 160 -8.92 -4.41 13.32
C ILE A 160 -8.63 -5.52 14.34
N THR A 161 -7.48 -6.20 14.24
CA THR A 161 -7.07 -7.21 15.24
C THR A 161 -6.68 -6.59 16.58
N GLY A 162 -7.04 -7.29 17.65
CA GLY A 162 -7.10 -6.75 19.01
C GLY A 162 -5.87 -5.97 19.51
N SER A 163 -6.17 -4.81 20.08
CA SER A 163 -5.43 -4.10 21.13
C SER A 163 -6.04 -4.42 22.51
N GLY A 164 -5.28 -4.31 23.61
CA GLY A 164 -5.76 -4.68 24.97
C GLY A 164 -6.73 -3.64 25.56
N THR A 165 -7.70 -3.98 26.41
CA THR A 165 -7.52 -4.64 27.74
C THR A 165 -8.40 -5.89 27.93
N TRP A 166 -9.28 -6.25 26.98
CA TRP A 166 -10.01 -7.54 26.97
C TRP A 166 -10.11 -8.19 25.58
N GLY A 167 -9.31 -7.73 24.60
CA GLY A 167 -9.14 -8.34 23.28
C GLY A 167 -7.90 -9.24 23.21
N THR A 168 -8.02 -10.44 22.64
CA THR A 168 -6.87 -11.32 22.38
C THR A 168 -5.99 -10.68 21.31
N LYS A 169 -4.71 -10.47 21.62
CA LYS A 169 -3.74 -9.89 20.67
C LYS A 169 -3.77 -10.67 19.34
N GLY A 170 -3.89 -9.96 18.22
CA GLY A 170 -3.92 -10.57 16.90
C GLY A 170 -5.19 -11.33 16.55
N TYR A 171 -6.25 -11.23 17.34
CA TYR A 171 -7.54 -11.86 17.06
C TYR A 171 -8.58 -10.84 16.63
N LEU A 172 -9.42 -11.22 15.66
CA LEU A 172 -10.66 -10.53 15.32
C LEU A 172 -11.79 -11.56 15.24
N LYS A 173 -12.95 -11.25 15.84
CA LYS A 173 -14.20 -11.99 15.63
C LYS A 173 -15.13 -11.18 14.74
N THR A 174 -15.55 -11.75 13.62
CA THR A 174 -16.51 -11.12 12.71
C THR A 174 -17.66 -12.05 12.36
N TYR A 175 -18.71 -11.48 11.78
CA TYR A 175 -19.91 -12.21 11.37
C TYR A 175 -20.23 -11.88 9.93
N LEU A 176 -20.28 -12.92 9.09
CA LEU A 176 -20.37 -12.79 7.64
C LEU A 176 -21.56 -13.59 7.13
N LYS A 177 -22.08 -13.24 5.95
CA LYS A 177 -23.09 -14.06 5.27
C LYS A 177 -22.44 -15.33 4.76
N ALA A 178 -23.24 -16.38 4.53
CA ALA A 178 -22.75 -17.56 3.83
C ALA A 178 -22.22 -17.18 2.44
N GLY A 179 -21.09 -17.76 2.04
CA GLY A 179 -20.39 -17.45 0.80
C GLY A 179 -18.91 -17.80 0.86
N ASP A 180 -18.23 -17.60 -0.27
CA ASP A 180 -16.79 -17.75 -0.39
C ASP A 180 -16.10 -16.39 -0.15
N TYR A 181 -15.11 -16.38 0.73
CA TYR A 181 -14.34 -15.20 1.07
C TYR A 181 -12.86 -15.45 0.88
N THR A 182 -12.15 -14.41 0.45
CA THR A 182 -10.70 -14.28 0.65
C THR A 182 -10.52 -13.23 1.71
N ILE A 183 -9.99 -13.63 2.87
CA ILE A 183 -9.77 -12.74 4.00
C ILE A 183 -8.32 -12.29 3.96
N THR A 184 -8.12 -10.98 3.89
CA THR A 184 -6.80 -10.35 3.84
C THR A 184 -6.53 -9.65 5.16
N ALA A 185 -5.31 -9.80 5.68
CA ALA A 185 -4.83 -9.06 6.85
C ALA A 185 -3.64 -8.19 6.43
N GLU A 186 -3.69 -6.91 6.76
CA GLU A 186 -2.64 -5.92 6.48
C GLU A 186 -2.10 -5.34 7.78
N ASP A 187 -0.81 -5.51 8.04
CA ASP A 187 -0.06 -4.74 9.02
C ASP A 187 0.55 -3.53 8.32
N GLN A 188 -0.17 -2.40 8.41
CA GLN A 188 0.18 -1.17 7.73
C GLN A 188 1.48 -0.56 8.26
N THR A 189 1.81 -0.79 9.53
CA THR A 189 3.03 -0.27 10.16
C THR A 189 4.28 -0.99 9.66
N ASN A 190 4.20 -2.32 9.48
CA ASN A 190 5.33 -3.13 9.00
C ASN A 190 5.29 -3.40 7.49
N ASN A 191 4.30 -2.86 6.79
CA ASN A 191 4.07 -3.06 5.35
C ASN A 191 3.99 -4.54 4.93
N LEU A 192 3.33 -5.37 5.74
CA LEU A 192 3.16 -6.79 5.45
C LEU A 192 1.69 -7.17 5.36
N MET A 193 1.37 -8.09 4.46
CA MET A 193 0.06 -8.72 4.33
C MET A 193 0.15 -10.25 4.30
N GLY A 194 -1.00 -10.86 4.57
CA GLY A 194 -1.28 -12.27 4.32
C GLY A 194 -2.74 -12.42 3.92
N SER A 195 -3.10 -13.53 3.28
CA SER A 195 -4.48 -13.79 2.89
C SER A 195 -4.82 -15.27 2.94
N GLU A 196 -6.06 -15.58 3.29
CA GLU A 196 -6.56 -16.95 3.40
C GLU A 196 -7.99 -17.05 2.86
N ALA A 197 -8.27 -18.10 2.10
CA ALA A 197 -9.60 -18.35 1.56
C ALA A 197 -10.45 -19.16 2.54
N LYS A 198 -11.72 -18.78 2.71
CA LYS A 198 -12.67 -19.48 3.56
C LYS A 198 -14.08 -19.46 2.99
N THR A 199 -14.67 -20.65 2.86
CA THR A 199 -16.10 -20.82 2.57
C THR A 199 -16.88 -20.89 3.88
N LEU A 200 -17.94 -20.10 4.00
CA LEU A 200 -18.81 -20.04 5.17
C LEU A 200 -20.22 -20.50 4.82
N THR A 201 -20.81 -21.31 5.70
CA THR A 201 -22.21 -21.73 5.60
C THR A 201 -23.10 -20.96 6.59
N PRO A 202 -24.43 -20.95 6.45
CA PRO A 202 -25.28 -20.23 7.41
C PRO A 202 -25.18 -20.86 8.82
N LEU A 203 -25.01 -20.04 9.87
CA LEU A 203 -24.75 -20.45 11.27
C LEU A 203 -23.42 -21.15 11.53
N ASP A 204 -22.50 -21.12 10.58
CA ASP A 204 -21.19 -21.72 10.76
C ASP A 204 -20.38 -21.02 11.86
N ILE A 205 -19.46 -21.75 12.49
CA ILE A 205 -18.50 -21.19 13.46
C ILE A 205 -17.12 -21.69 13.06
N GLU A 206 -16.36 -20.80 12.42
CA GLU A 206 -15.11 -21.14 11.78
C GLU A 206 -13.95 -20.28 12.29
N ASN A 207 -12.73 -20.78 12.11
CA ASN A 207 -11.52 -20.03 12.40
C ASN A 207 -10.54 -20.07 11.22
N VAL A 208 -9.80 -18.98 11.06
CA VAL A 208 -8.72 -18.81 10.08
C VAL A 208 -7.47 -18.28 10.78
N LEU A 209 -6.31 -18.71 10.29
CA LEU A 209 -5.00 -18.25 10.73
C LEU A 209 -4.28 -17.64 9.53
N ILE A 210 -3.89 -16.38 9.61
CA ILE A 210 -3.20 -15.65 8.55
C ILE A 210 -1.78 -15.33 9.03
N VAL A 211 -0.78 -15.68 8.22
CA VAL A 211 0.62 -15.31 8.45
C VAL A 211 1.01 -14.19 7.51
N LEU A 212 1.51 -13.08 8.06
CA LEU A 212 1.98 -11.94 7.28
C LEU A 212 3.37 -12.25 6.72
N ASN A 213 3.46 -12.41 5.39
CA ASN A 213 4.68 -12.87 4.73
C ASN A 213 4.97 -12.21 3.38
N SER A 214 4.11 -11.30 2.93
CA SER A 214 4.22 -10.63 1.64
C SER A 214 4.11 -9.12 1.84
N PRO A 215 4.77 -8.28 1.04
CA PRO A 215 4.56 -6.82 1.10
C PRO A 215 3.12 -6.46 0.70
N ILE A 216 2.56 -5.40 1.28
CA ILE A 216 1.22 -4.91 0.90
C ILE A 216 1.28 -4.42 -0.56
N GLN A 217 0.48 -5.00 -1.45
CA GLN A 217 0.30 -4.47 -2.81
C GLN A 217 -0.64 -3.27 -2.78
N ARG A 218 -0.09 -2.06 -2.78
CA ARG A 218 -0.85 -0.82 -2.88
C ARG A 218 -0.78 -0.34 -4.32
N ILE A 219 -1.94 -0.17 -4.97
CA ILE A 219 -1.98 0.39 -6.31
C ILE A 219 -1.88 1.90 -6.16
N GLY A 220 -0.65 2.40 -6.23
CA GLY A 220 -0.38 3.83 -6.29
C GLY A 220 -0.62 4.44 -7.66
N THR A 221 -0.64 5.78 -7.72
CA THR A 221 -0.73 6.51 -8.98
C THR A 221 0.63 6.43 -9.70
N THR A 222 0.72 5.61 -10.74
CA THR A 222 1.87 5.52 -11.65
C THR A 222 1.55 6.09 -13.04
N CYS A 223 2.57 6.34 -13.87
CA CYS A 223 2.37 6.67 -15.28
C CYS A 223 1.47 5.63 -15.99
N ALA A 224 1.56 4.35 -15.62
CA ALA A 224 0.74 3.29 -16.17
C ALA A 224 -0.74 3.46 -15.80
N THR A 225 -1.04 3.73 -14.53
CA THR A 225 -2.43 3.97 -14.06
C THR A 225 -3.03 5.22 -14.69
N ILE A 226 -2.27 6.33 -14.74
CA ILE A 226 -2.70 7.58 -15.41
C ILE A 226 -3.05 7.32 -16.87
N LYS A 227 -2.25 6.49 -17.57
CA LYS A 227 -2.52 6.13 -18.97
C LYS A 227 -3.75 5.24 -19.11
N ALA A 228 -3.96 4.31 -18.19
CA ALA A 228 -5.12 3.44 -18.18
C ALA A 228 -6.42 4.24 -17.95
N ASP A 229 -6.40 5.18 -17.00
CA ASP A 229 -7.55 6.01 -16.64
C ASP A 229 -7.86 7.06 -17.71
N ASN A 230 -6.82 7.63 -18.31
CA ASN A 230 -6.95 8.56 -19.42
C ASN A 230 -6.09 8.12 -20.62
N PRO A 231 -6.63 7.28 -21.53
CA PRO A 231 -5.91 6.81 -22.72
C PRO A 231 -5.48 7.93 -23.68
N SER A 232 -6.05 9.13 -23.57
CA SER A 232 -5.71 10.31 -24.37
C SER A 232 -4.63 11.21 -23.76
N SER A 233 -4.11 10.85 -22.58
CA SER A 233 -3.01 11.58 -21.92
C SER A 233 -1.79 11.70 -22.83
N THR A 234 -1.15 12.87 -22.80
CA THR A 234 0.07 13.18 -23.54
C THR A 234 1.31 13.02 -22.66
N GLY A 235 2.47 12.78 -23.26
CA GLY A 235 3.72 12.69 -22.49
C GLY A 235 4.09 14.01 -21.81
N GLY A 236 4.69 13.93 -20.62
CA GLY A 236 5.03 15.11 -19.80
C GLY A 236 5.34 14.74 -18.36
N ILE A 237 5.50 15.75 -17.51
CA ILE A 237 5.67 15.57 -16.06
C ILE A 237 4.31 15.38 -15.42
N TYR A 238 4.20 14.36 -14.56
CA TYR A 238 3.04 14.07 -13.73
C TYR A 238 3.51 13.84 -12.29
N THR A 239 2.69 14.24 -11.32
CA THR A 239 2.88 13.81 -9.95
C THR A 239 2.39 12.36 -9.83
N ILE A 240 3.27 11.48 -9.37
CA ILE A 240 3.03 10.06 -9.15
C ILE A 240 3.25 9.73 -7.67
N ASP A 241 2.59 8.68 -7.22
CA ASP A 241 2.75 8.09 -5.89
C ASP A 241 2.68 6.56 -6.10
N PRO A 242 3.77 5.90 -6.50
CA PRO A 242 3.76 4.49 -6.90
C PRO A 242 3.49 3.49 -5.77
N ASP A 243 3.87 3.84 -4.55
CA ASP A 243 3.65 3.08 -3.31
C ASP A 243 2.31 3.41 -2.63
N GLY A 244 1.63 4.42 -3.13
CA GLY A 244 0.24 4.74 -2.84
C GLY A 244 0.10 5.81 -1.76
N ASP A 245 -0.98 6.58 -1.89
CA ASP A 245 -1.25 7.76 -1.06
C ASP A 245 -0.95 7.54 0.42
N SER A 246 -0.05 8.39 0.95
CA SER A 246 0.35 8.42 2.37
C SER A 246 1.20 7.24 2.87
N TYR A 247 1.76 6.43 1.95
CA TYR A 247 2.68 5.34 2.27
C TYR A 247 4.06 5.59 1.68
N GLY A 248 5.11 5.21 2.41
CA GLY A 248 6.49 5.27 1.93
C GLY A 248 6.97 6.67 1.53
N VAL A 249 7.23 6.89 0.24
CA VAL A 249 7.71 8.16 -0.30
C VAL A 249 6.56 9.09 -0.62
N GLU A 250 6.67 10.36 -0.23
CA GLU A 250 5.65 11.36 -0.57
C GLU A 250 5.51 11.51 -2.10
N PRO A 251 4.30 11.82 -2.62
CA PRO A 251 4.07 12.02 -4.04
C PRO A 251 5.11 12.93 -4.68
N PHE A 252 5.61 12.54 -5.85
CA PHE A 252 6.71 13.26 -6.52
C PHE A 252 6.51 13.34 -8.02
N ASP A 253 7.19 14.29 -8.64
CA ASP A 253 7.08 14.54 -10.07
C ASP A 253 7.96 13.57 -10.87
N ALA A 254 7.37 12.95 -11.89
CA ALA A 254 8.06 12.08 -12.83
C ALA A 254 7.66 12.32 -14.27
N TYR A 255 8.62 12.15 -15.19
CA TYR A 255 8.32 12.17 -16.61
C TYR A 255 7.66 10.86 -17.06
N CYS A 256 6.44 10.98 -17.58
CA CYS A 256 5.69 9.87 -18.17
C CYS A 256 5.72 9.92 -19.70
N ASP A 257 6.21 8.86 -20.35
CA ASP A 257 5.95 8.62 -21.76
C ASP A 257 4.59 7.94 -21.95
N MET A 258 3.62 8.69 -22.47
CA MET A 258 2.25 8.24 -22.69
C MET A 258 1.98 7.74 -24.13
N THR A 259 3.00 7.61 -24.97
CA THR A 259 2.84 7.29 -26.40
C THR A 259 3.63 6.05 -26.83
N THR A 260 4.90 5.98 -26.46
CA THR A 260 5.83 4.96 -26.95
C THR A 260 5.44 3.59 -26.40
N GLN A 261 5.37 2.58 -27.27
CA GLN A 261 5.04 1.19 -26.89
C GLN A 261 3.78 1.08 -26.00
N GLY A 262 2.71 1.79 -26.37
CA GLY A 262 1.43 1.81 -25.65
C GLY A 262 1.35 2.81 -24.49
N GLY A 263 2.46 3.48 -24.16
CA GLY A 263 2.52 4.52 -23.14
C GLY A 263 2.38 4.02 -21.71
N GLY A 264 2.40 4.97 -20.77
CA GLY A 264 2.36 4.72 -19.34
C GLY A 264 3.73 4.32 -18.76
N TRP A 265 4.81 4.77 -19.39
CA TRP A 265 6.18 4.46 -18.97
C TRP A 265 6.75 5.58 -18.12
N THR A 266 7.30 5.25 -16.95
CA THR A 266 7.98 6.21 -16.07
C THR A 266 9.46 6.28 -16.42
N LEU A 267 9.99 7.46 -16.73
CA LEU A 267 11.43 7.68 -16.90
C LEU A 267 12.08 7.77 -15.51
N PHE A 268 13.05 6.89 -15.22
CA PHE A 268 13.69 6.83 -13.90
C PHE A 268 15.20 7.07 -13.93
N ALA A 269 15.82 6.99 -15.12
CA ALA A 269 17.21 7.38 -15.29
C ALA A 269 17.48 7.93 -16.70
N TYR A 270 18.43 8.86 -16.77
CA TYR A 270 18.98 9.39 -18.00
C TYR A 270 20.50 9.40 -17.91
N HIS A 271 21.17 8.67 -18.80
CA HIS A 271 22.63 8.49 -18.79
C HIS A 271 23.23 8.86 -20.15
N LYS A 272 24.42 9.47 -20.09
CA LYS A 272 25.27 9.76 -21.25
C LYS A 272 26.73 9.41 -20.95
N ASP A 273 27.45 8.98 -21.97
CA ASP A 273 28.88 8.68 -21.90
C ASP A 273 29.72 9.84 -21.38
N GLY A 274 30.72 9.50 -20.54
CA GLY A 274 31.64 10.48 -19.96
C GLY A 274 31.04 11.35 -18.85
N HIS A 275 29.78 11.13 -18.46
CA HIS A 275 29.12 11.81 -17.35
C HIS A 275 28.91 10.88 -16.16
N ASN A 276 29.19 11.38 -14.95
CA ASN A 276 28.87 10.64 -13.74
C ASN A 276 27.39 10.77 -13.42
N GLN A 277 26.80 9.69 -12.91
CA GLN A 277 25.46 9.72 -12.35
C GLN A 277 25.40 10.60 -11.10
N GLN A 278 24.27 11.29 -10.99
CA GLN A 278 23.92 12.14 -9.86
C GLN A 278 22.44 11.98 -9.56
N GLU A 279 22.08 12.17 -8.30
CA GLU A 279 20.70 12.22 -7.87
C GLU A 279 20.06 13.53 -8.33
N VAL A 280 18.81 13.45 -8.80
CA VAL A 280 18.00 14.60 -9.18
C VAL A 280 16.58 14.46 -8.64
N ASP A 281 15.92 15.59 -8.40
CA ASP A 281 14.54 15.58 -7.91
C ASP A 281 13.55 15.04 -8.94
N VAL A 282 13.74 15.41 -10.21
CA VAL A 282 12.89 14.97 -11.32
C VAL A 282 13.78 14.51 -12.45
N VAL A 283 13.61 13.25 -12.87
CA VAL A 283 14.29 12.73 -14.06
C VAL A 283 13.42 13.06 -15.27
N ASP A 284 13.93 13.92 -16.14
CA ASP A 284 13.31 14.30 -17.40
C ASP A 284 14.28 14.09 -18.57
N LYS A 285 13.83 14.44 -19.78
CA LYS A 285 14.66 14.30 -21.00
C LYS A 285 15.80 15.33 -21.12
N ASN A 286 15.92 16.26 -20.18
CA ASN A 286 16.89 17.37 -20.24
C ASN A 286 17.95 17.28 -19.14
N THR A 287 17.73 16.47 -18.11
CA THR A 287 18.52 16.45 -16.89
C THR A 287 19.13 15.08 -16.65
N LEU A 288 20.45 14.97 -16.87
CA LEU A 288 21.20 13.74 -16.57
C LEU A 288 21.12 13.41 -15.08
N GLY A 289 20.72 12.19 -14.77
CA GLY A 289 20.63 11.72 -13.40
C GLY A 289 19.67 10.55 -13.21
N VAL A 290 19.50 10.22 -11.94
CA VAL A 290 18.64 9.16 -11.42
C VAL A 290 17.83 9.70 -10.26
N TYR A 291 16.71 9.04 -9.95
CA TYR A 291 16.04 9.27 -8.67
C TYR A 291 16.88 8.79 -7.49
N GLY A 292 16.63 9.41 -6.33
CA GLY A 292 17.09 8.92 -5.03
C GLY A 292 16.52 7.54 -4.69
N ASP A 293 17.12 6.92 -3.68
CA ASP A 293 16.89 5.52 -3.32
C ASP A 293 15.41 5.22 -3.01
N ASP A 294 14.74 6.10 -2.26
CA ASP A 294 13.34 5.97 -1.87
C ASP A 294 12.37 6.00 -3.08
N ARG A 295 12.50 6.99 -3.95
CA ARG A 295 11.70 7.13 -5.18
C ARG A 295 11.98 5.99 -6.16
N TRP A 296 13.23 5.56 -6.26
CA TRP A 296 13.59 4.41 -7.10
C TRP A 296 12.92 3.12 -6.59
N VAL A 297 12.98 2.84 -5.29
CA VAL A 297 12.34 1.67 -4.68
C VAL A 297 10.83 1.69 -4.92
N ALA A 298 10.15 2.83 -4.72
CA ALA A 298 8.72 2.94 -4.98
C ALA A 298 8.36 2.65 -6.45
N ILE A 299 9.08 3.25 -7.40
CA ILE A 299 8.85 3.00 -8.84
C ILE A 299 9.13 1.53 -9.18
N ARG A 300 10.25 0.98 -8.71
CA ARG A 300 10.68 -0.40 -8.94
C ARG A 300 9.62 -1.39 -8.47
N ASP A 301 9.13 -1.21 -7.25
CA ASP A 301 8.17 -2.14 -6.63
C ASP A 301 6.78 -2.08 -7.29
N SER A 302 6.50 -0.99 -8.02
CA SER A 302 5.29 -0.83 -8.84
C SER A 302 5.36 -1.45 -10.24
N ILE A 303 6.47 -2.10 -10.62
CA ILE A 303 6.66 -2.65 -11.98
C ILE A 303 5.64 -3.75 -12.34
N THR A 304 4.97 -3.59 -13.47
CA THR A 304 3.93 -4.52 -13.97
C THR A 304 4.25 -5.15 -15.32
N THR A 305 5.05 -4.47 -16.15
CA THR A 305 5.28 -4.79 -17.56
C THR A 305 6.75 -5.12 -17.83
N GLY A 306 7.69 -4.27 -17.42
CA GLY A 306 9.12 -4.43 -17.73
C GLY A 306 9.87 -3.10 -17.82
N MET A 307 10.95 -3.10 -18.60
CA MET A 307 11.78 -1.93 -18.85
C MET A 307 11.91 -1.63 -20.34
N MET A 308 12.00 -0.34 -20.65
CA MET A 308 12.19 0.19 -22.00
C MET A 308 13.38 1.13 -22.02
N PHE A 309 14.19 1.03 -23.07
CA PHE A 309 15.36 1.87 -23.27
C PHE A 309 15.22 2.55 -24.62
N ILE A 310 15.47 3.87 -24.65
CA ILE A 310 15.47 4.66 -25.87
C ILE A 310 16.82 5.35 -25.98
N ASP A 311 17.48 5.25 -27.13
CA ASP A 311 18.75 5.94 -27.40
C ASP A 311 18.53 7.32 -28.07
N GLU A 312 19.61 8.07 -28.29
CA GLU A 312 19.57 9.37 -28.99
C GLU A 312 19.10 9.27 -30.46
N ASN A 313 19.17 8.07 -31.05
CA ASN A 313 18.70 7.78 -32.40
C ASN A 313 17.23 7.32 -32.42
N SER A 314 16.54 7.35 -31.28
CA SER A 314 15.16 6.89 -31.08
C SER A 314 14.95 5.39 -31.35
N LEU A 315 16.01 4.58 -31.25
CA LEU A 315 15.92 3.13 -31.27
C LEU A 315 15.44 2.63 -29.90
N ILE A 316 14.63 1.57 -29.92
CA ILE A 316 13.95 1.07 -28.72
C ILE A 316 14.42 -0.34 -28.41
N SER A 317 14.86 -0.56 -27.17
CA SER A 317 15.04 -1.90 -26.59
C SER A 317 13.99 -2.14 -25.51
N LEU A 318 13.49 -3.38 -25.42
CA LEU A 318 12.49 -3.78 -24.43
C LEU A 318 12.89 -5.08 -23.74
N ILE A 319 12.64 -5.17 -22.44
CA ILE A 319 12.72 -6.42 -21.69
C ILE A 319 11.56 -6.50 -20.70
N SER A 320 10.83 -7.60 -20.76
CA SER A 320 9.67 -7.89 -19.95
C SER A 320 10.05 -8.18 -18.49
N LYS A 321 9.15 -7.84 -17.58
CA LYS A 321 9.27 -8.15 -16.14
C LYS A 321 9.53 -9.63 -15.91
N GLU A 322 8.84 -10.50 -16.64
CA GLU A 322 9.02 -11.96 -16.58
C GLU A 322 10.47 -12.39 -16.81
N LYS A 323 11.18 -11.73 -17.74
CA LYS A 323 12.60 -11.98 -18.00
C LYS A 323 13.49 -11.29 -16.97
N ILE A 324 13.17 -10.08 -16.55
CA ILE A 324 13.94 -9.38 -15.48
C ILE A 324 13.97 -10.24 -14.20
N ASP A 325 12.83 -10.83 -13.83
CA ASP A 325 12.69 -11.68 -12.64
C ASP A 325 13.50 -13.00 -12.75
N GLN A 326 13.85 -13.44 -13.97
CA GLN A 326 14.63 -14.66 -14.23
C GLN A 326 16.14 -14.46 -14.11
N ALA A 327 16.63 -13.22 -14.02
CA ALA A 327 18.06 -12.94 -13.94
C ALA A 327 18.70 -13.63 -12.72
N ASN A 328 19.84 -14.31 -12.94
CA ASN A 328 20.42 -15.21 -11.94
C ASN A 328 21.52 -14.59 -11.04
N CYS A 329 22.11 -13.45 -11.41
CA CYS A 329 23.23 -12.83 -10.68
C CYS A 329 22.82 -11.56 -9.94
N THR A 330 22.02 -10.71 -10.59
CA THR A 330 21.51 -9.48 -9.99
C THR A 330 20.07 -9.30 -10.43
N GLN A 331 19.15 -9.35 -9.48
CA GLN A 331 17.72 -9.16 -9.68
C GLN A 331 17.34 -7.74 -9.31
N ILE A 332 16.43 -7.14 -10.09
CA ILE A 332 15.99 -5.76 -9.90
C ILE A 332 15.50 -5.49 -8.47
N ASN A 333 14.73 -6.43 -7.89
CA ASN A 333 14.14 -6.31 -6.55
C ASN A 333 15.18 -6.23 -5.42
N SER A 334 16.46 -6.51 -5.69
CA SER A 334 17.56 -6.39 -4.72
C SER A 334 18.32 -5.07 -4.82
N ILE A 335 17.92 -4.18 -5.73
CA ILE A 335 18.61 -2.94 -6.05
C ILE A 335 17.87 -1.78 -5.41
N ASP A 336 18.34 -1.32 -4.25
CA ASP A 336 17.72 -0.21 -3.50
C ASP A 336 18.30 1.16 -3.88
N THR A 337 19.44 1.18 -4.59
CA THR A 337 20.14 2.43 -4.95
C THR A 337 20.67 2.40 -6.37
N LEU A 338 20.44 3.45 -7.15
CA LEU A 338 20.93 3.54 -8.53
C LEU A 338 22.35 4.12 -8.63
N LEU A 339 22.79 4.88 -7.62
CA LEU A 339 24.10 5.55 -7.64
C LEU A 339 25.26 4.60 -7.34
N SER A 340 25.06 3.63 -6.46
CA SER A 340 26.13 2.69 -6.06
C SER A 340 25.99 1.29 -6.67
N SER A 341 24.83 0.97 -7.25
CA SER A 341 24.63 -0.31 -7.91
C SER A 341 25.35 -0.38 -9.24
N GLY A 342 26.11 -1.45 -9.44
CA GLY A 342 26.81 -1.70 -10.71
C GLY A 342 25.89 -2.19 -11.82
N PHE A 343 24.83 -2.92 -11.47
CA PHE A 343 23.87 -3.49 -12.42
C PHE A 343 22.46 -3.38 -11.83
N ILE A 344 21.49 -3.00 -12.65
CA ILE A 344 20.06 -3.11 -12.32
C ILE A 344 19.61 -4.56 -12.51
N MET A 345 20.15 -5.19 -13.56
CA MET A 345 19.94 -6.58 -13.88
C MET A 345 21.26 -7.16 -14.41
N LEU A 346 21.63 -8.33 -13.91
CA LEU A 346 22.72 -9.14 -14.46
C LEU A 346 22.27 -10.59 -14.50
N ASP A 347 22.35 -11.17 -15.70
CA ASP A 347 22.23 -12.59 -15.96
C ASP A 347 23.51 -13.08 -16.63
N GLU A 348 24.07 -14.18 -16.19
CA GLU A 348 25.28 -14.77 -16.78
C GLU A 348 25.16 -16.29 -16.84
N ASN A 349 25.43 -16.88 -17.99
CA ASN A 349 25.27 -18.32 -18.17
C ASN A 349 26.23 -19.11 -17.28
N SER A 350 27.42 -18.55 -16.96
CA SER A 350 28.40 -19.18 -16.07
C SER A 350 29.10 -18.16 -15.16
N GLY A 351 28.85 -18.26 -13.86
CA GLY A 351 29.41 -17.33 -12.89
C GLY A 351 28.60 -16.03 -12.81
N CYS A 352 29.21 -14.97 -12.26
CA CYS A 352 28.63 -13.63 -12.11
C CYS A 352 29.78 -12.60 -12.16
N SER A 353 30.56 -12.63 -13.24
CA SER A 353 31.83 -11.91 -13.38
C SER A 353 31.88 -10.96 -14.57
N VAL A 354 30.89 -11.03 -15.47
CA VAL A 354 30.80 -10.24 -16.70
C VAL A 354 32.01 -10.50 -17.62
N MET A 355 32.53 -11.72 -17.59
CA MET A 355 33.69 -12.15 -18.38
C MET A 355 33.28 -13.25 -19.35
N GLY A 356 33.83 -13.22 -20.57
CA GLY A 356 33.62 -14.33 -21.51
C GLY A 356 32.42 -14.20 -22.44
N SER A 357 31.76 -13.02 -22.47
CA SER A 357 30.66 -12.72 -23.40
C SER A 357 29.51 -13.74 -23.31
N ASP A 358 29.07 -14.02 -22.09
CA ASP A 358 27.97 -14.92 -21.76
C ASP A 358 26.97 -14.27 -20.78
N TYR A 359 26.97 -12.95 -20.73
CA TYR A 359 26.19 -12.12 -19.82
C TYR A 359 25.18 -11.23 -20.55
N THR A 360 24.05 -10.97 -19.92
CA THR A 360 23.07 -9.95 -20.31
C THR A 360 22.92 -9.02 -19.12
N PHE A 361 23.07 -7.72 -19.34
CA PHE A 361 22.94 -6.77 -18.24
C PHE A 361 22.32 -5.45 -18.66
N ILE A 362 21.75 -4.79 -17.65
CA ILE A 362 21.36 -3.39 -17.65
C ILE A 362 22.17 -2.72 -16.56
N SER A 363 22.90 -1.65 -16.89
CA SER A 363 23.70 -0.90 -15.95
C SER A 363 23.40 0.59 -16.03
N ILE A 364 23.48 1.25 -14.87
CA ILE A 364 23.50 2.71 -14.72
C ILE A 364 24.88 3.20 -14.24
N ARG A 365 25.82 2.28 -14.00
CA ARG A 365 27.19 2.62 -13.63
C ARG A 365 28.12 1.44 -13.86
N TYR A 366 29.07 1.58 -14.79
CA TYR A 366 30.24 0.74 -14.75
C TYR A 366 31.47 1.46 -15.33
N ARG A 367 32.65 0.99 -14.93
CA ARG A 367 33.97 1.48 -15.33
C ARG A 367 34.31 1.15 -16.79
N THR A 368 33.34 1.19 -17.69
CA THR A 368 33.56 1.18 -19.12
C THR A 368 33.73 2.63 -19.58
N VAL A 369 34.51 2.81 -20.64
CA VAL A 369 34.62 4.11 -21.32
C VAL A 369 33.30 4.53 -21.98
N SER A 370 32.35 3.59 -22.12
CA SER A 370 31.10 3.71 -22.88
C SER A 370 29.86 3.88 -21.99
N GLY A 371 29.96 4.74 -20.97
CA GLY A 371 28.93 5.09 -19.96
C GLY A 371 27.54 4.43 -20.07
N ALA A 372 26.71 4.89 -21.01
CA ALA A 372 25.34 4.42 -21.23
C ALA A 372 25.35 3.22 -22.18
N SER A 373 25.05 2.01 -21.70
CA SER A 373 24.97 0.83 -22.57
C SER A 373 24.20 -0.34 -21.96
N ILE A 374 23.68 -1.19 -22.84
CA ILE A 374 23.04 -2.47 -22.52
C ILE A 374 23.66 -3.60 -23.34
N TYR A 375 23.66 -4.81 -22.79
CA TYR A 375 24.34 -5.98 -23.36
C TYR A 375 23.42 -7.19 -23.28
N GLN A 376 23.48 -8.07 -24.28
CA GLN A 376 22.70 -9.29 -24.32
C GLN A 376 23.45 -10.50 -24.89
N TYR A 377 24.52 -10.95 -24.24
CA TYR A 377 25.26 -12.13 -24.66
C TYR A 377 24.75 -13.44 -24.05
N SER A 378 24.08 -13.42 -22.89
CA SER A 378 23.59 -14.64 -22.22
C SER A 378 22.43 -15.29 -22.97
N SER A 379 21.93 -16.42 -22.46
CA SER A 379 20.72 -17.06 -23.02
C SER A 379 19.44 -16.23 -22.79
N LEU A 380 19.42 -15.35 -21.78
CA LEU A 380 18.36 -14.40 -21.51
C LEU A 380 18.55 -13.17 -22.41
N LYS A 381 17.63 -12.94 -23.35
CA LYS A 381 17.70 -11.85 -24.34
C LYS A 381 16.59 -10.83 -24.15
N PHE A 382 16.83 -9.60 -24.58
CA PHE A 382 15.79 -8.57 -24.68
C PHE A 382 14.67 -9.03 -25.61
N ASP A 383 13.45 -8.59 -25.35
CA ASP A 383 12.28 -8.84 -26.19
C ASP A 383 12.34 -8.06 -27.51
N VAL A 384 12.88 -6.84 -27.44
CA VAL A 384 13.18 -6.01 -28.61
C VAL A 384 14.63 -5.54 -28.51
N TRP A 385 15.37 -5.73 -29.59
CA TRP A 385 16.78 -5.35 -29.71
C TRP A 385 17.03 -4.70 -31.07
N PRO A 386 17.35 -3.40 -31.13
CA PRO A 386 17.51 -2.67 -32.38
C PRO A 386 18.95 -2.64 -32.90
N TYR A 387 19.93 -2.99 -32.06
CA TYR A 387 21.35 -2.90 -32.37
C TYR A 387 21.83 -4.07 -33.23
N LEU A 388 22.87 -3.84 -34.02
CA LEU A 388 23.47 -4.85 -34.88
C LEU A 388 24.30 -5.86 -34.07
N ASP A 389 25.02 -5.37 -33.07
CA ASP A 389 25.82 -6.19 -32.17
C ASP A 389 25.04 -6.57 -30.91
N ASN A 390 25.59 -7.49 -30.10
CA ASN A 390 25.00 -7.88 -28.81
C ASN A 390 25.28 -6.85 -27.69
N SER A 391 25.83 -5.69 -28.04
CA SER A 391 26.05 -4.56 -27.15
C SER A 391 25.66 -3.27 -27.86
N SER A 392 25.16 -2.29 -27.10
CA SER A 392 24.80 -0.97 -27.64
C SER A 392 25.93 0.06 -27.56
N ASP A 393 27.05 -0.29 -26.93
CA ASP A 393 28.14 0.62 -26.55
C ASP A 393 28.92 1.26 -27.70
N SER A 394 28.83 0.70 -28.91
CA SER A 394 29.45 1.26 -30.11
C SER A 394 28.46 1.95 -31.04
N GLU A 395 27.16 1.82 -30.76
CA GLU A 395 26.07 2.28 -31.63
C GLU A 395 25.32 3.49 -31.04
N GLN A 396 25.47 3.76 -29.74
CA GLN A 396 24.91 4.94 -29.07
C GLN A 396 25.79 5.41 -27.90
N ASP A 397 25.61 6.67 -27.47
CA ASP A 397 26.31 7.27 -26.33
C ASP A 397 25.37 7.81 -25.23
N GLU A 398 24.08 7.55 -25.36
CA GLU A 398 23.02 8.14 -24.55
C GLU A 398 21.80 7.21 -24.43
N LEU A 399 21.32 6.98 -23.20
CA LEU A 399 20.15 6.14 -22.94
C LEU A 399 19.18 6.78 -21.94
N TYR A 400 17.90 6.73 -22.31
CA TYR A 400 16.76 7.00 -21.44
C TYR A 400 16.19 5.68 -20.94
N TYR A 401 16.08 5.53 -19.62
CA TYR A 401 15.69 4.30 -18.95
C TYR A 401 14.27 4.44 -18.39
N TYR A 402 13.35 3.66 -18.93
CA TYR A 402 11.95 3.65 -18.53
C TYR A 402 11.54 2.33 -17.88
N ILE A 403 10.55 2.40 -17.01
CA ILE A 403 9.98 1.25 -16.29
C ILE A 403 8.45 1.37 -16.24
N LYS A 404 7.76 0.23 -16.27
CA LYS A 404 6.30 0.13 -16.26
C LYS A 404 5.86 -1.18 -15.63
#